data_AF-M1J3W7-F1
#
_entry.id   AF-M1J3W7-F1
#
_cell.length_a   1.000
_cell.length_b   1.000
_cell.length_c   1.000
_cell.angle_alpha   90.00
_cell.angle_beta   90.00
_cell.angle_gamma   90.00
#
_symmetry.space_group_name_H-M   'P 1'
#
loop_
_entity.id
_entity.type
_entity.pdbx_description
1 polymer ?
#
loop_
_entity_poly.entity_id
_entity_poly.type
_entity_poly.pdbx_seq_one_letter_code
_entity_poly.pdbx_strand_id
1 'polypeptide(L)'
;MNFLYLIIFIWLAVLSILLVIVARNKAIYFKKLKTSNNLRVKRYIIIEIIGNIENLGEKILEENIRNAVKELGGKVWLEIANPRVVFIHGNFGIISSTRAGYKLVLASLPYVKSINGVEVLLAPKRTTGSLKRAKKLIGI
;
A
#
# COMPACT_ATOMS: atom_id res chain seq x y z
N MET A 1 -37.96 50.01 -8.76
CA MET A 1 -37.37 48.67 -8.56
C MET A 1 -38.28 47.91 -7.61
N ASN A 2 -38.94 46.82 -8.03
CA ASN A 2 -39.94 46.15 -7.18
C ASN A 2 -39.28 45.64 -5.89
N PHE A 3 -39.93 45.87 -4.76
CA PHE A 3 -39.53 45.44 -3.41
C PHE A 3 -39.14 43.95 -3.35
N LEU A 4 -39.79 43.14 -4.19
CA LEU A 4 -39.55 41.72 -4.36
C LEU A 4 -38.12 41.41 -4.87
N TYR A 5 -37.58 42.22 -5.79
CA TYR A 5 -36.19 42.06 -6.26
C TYR A 5 -35.17 42.40 -5.18
N LEU A 6 -35.48 43.36 -4.32
CA LEU A 6 -34.60 43.76 -3.21
C LEU A 6 -34.49 42.64 -2.16
N ILE A 7 -35.62 41.98 -1.86
CA ILE A 7 -35.66 40.81 -0.97
C ILE A 7 -34.87 39.64 -1.57
N ILE A 8 -35.08 39.34 -2.86
CA ILE A 8 -34.36 38.25 -3.53
C ILE A 8 -32.84 38.52 -3.54
N PHE A 9 -32.43 39.77 -3.78
CA PHE A 9 -31.02 40.15 -3.79
C PHE A 9 -30.36 39.97 -2.42
N ILE A 10 -31.03 40.43 -1.35
CA ILE A 10 -30.55 40.25 0.03
C ILE A 10 -30.46 38.77 0.37
N TRP A 11 -31.44 37.97 -0.02
CA TRP A 11 -31.46 36.54 0.24
C TRP A 11 -30.29 35.81 -0.45
N LEU A 12 -30.01 36.13 -1.72
CA LEU A 12 -28.88 35.57 -2.46
C LEU A 12 -27.53 35.99 -1.87
N ALA A 13 -27.41 37.25 -1.42
CA ALA A 13 -26.20 37.73 -0.76
C ALA A 13 -25.90 36.93 0.53
N VAL A 14 -26.91 36.73 1.38
CA VAL A 14 -26.76 35.94 2.62
C VAL A 14 -26.39 34.49 2.31
N LEU A 15 -27.01 33.88 1.31
CA LEU A 15 -26.75 32.50 0.92
C LEU A 15 -25.31 32.32 0.41
N SER A 16 -24.81 33.27 -0.38
CA SER A 16 -23.43 33.24 -0.89
C SER A 16 -22.40 33.38 0.24
N ILE A 17 -22.63 34.26 1.22
CA ILE A 17 -21.76 34.46 2.38
C ILE A 17 -21.71 33.18 3.23
N LEU A 18 -22.85 32.55 3.49
CA LEU A 18 -22.92 31.29 4.23
C LEU A 18 -22.16 30.17 3.52
N LEU A 19 -22.31 30.04 2.19
CA LEU A 19 -21.58 29.05 1.40
C LEU A 19 -20.06 29.24 1.49
N VAL A 20 -19.58 30.48 1.42
CA VAL A 20 -18.14 30.80 1.53
C VAL A 20 -17.60 30.45 2.92
N ILE A 21 -18.34 30.74 3.99
CA ILE A 21 -17.92 30.43 5.37
C ILE A 21 -17.86 28.90 5.58
N VAL A 22 -18.86 28.16 5.13
CA VAL A 22 -18.89 26.69 5.24
C VAL A 22 -17.79 26.05 4.40
N ALA A 23 -17.54 26.55 3.19
CA ALA A 23 -16.46 26.06 2.33
C ALA A 23 -15.08 26.30 2.95
N ARG A 24 -14.84 27.49 3.53
CA ARG A 24 -13.59 27.80 4.26
C ARG A 24 -13.40 26.91 5.48
N ASN A 25 -14.46 26.67 6.26
CA ASN A 25 -14.37 25.82 7.44
C ASN A 25 -14.12 24.35 7.09
N LYS A 26 -14.68 23.83 5.99
CA LYS A 26 -14.36 22.47 5.50
C LYS A 26 -12.93 22.34 4.98
N ALA A 27 -12.37 23.38 4.37
CA ALA A 27 -11.00 23.35 3.84
C ALA A 27 -9.92 23.27 4.94
N ILE A 28 -10.22 23.71 6.18
CA ILE A 28 -9.23 23.82 7.27
C ILE A 28 -9.15 22.54 8.13
N TYR A 29 -10.07 21.57 7.95
CA TYR A 29 -10.03 20.29 8.66
C TYR A 29 -9.16 19.20 7.99
N PHE A 30 -8.08 19.58 7.30
CA PHE A 30 -6.97 18.64 7.14
C PHE A 30 -6.27 18.50 8.49
N LYS A 31 -6.84 17.66 9.36
CA LYS A 31 -6.19 17.17 10.58
C LYS A 31 -4.80 16.72 10.18
N LYS A 32 -3.78 17.51 10.52
CA LYS A 32 -2.37 17.23 10.26
C LYS A 32 -2.10 15.84 10.80
N LEU A 33 -2.06 14.85 9.90
CA LEU A 33 -1.71 13.48 10.28
C LEU A 33 -0.36 13.60 10.98
N LYS A 34 -0.30 13.23 12.26
CA LYS A 34 0.97 13.17 13.00
C LYS A 34 1.85 12.14 12.29
N THR A 35 2.60 12.56 11.28
CA THR A 35 3.63 11.76 10.62
C THR A 35 4.85 11.78 11.53
N SER A 36 4.80 11.03 12.63
CA SER A 36 6.01 10.69 13.40
C SER A 36 6.59 9.34 12.98
N ASN A 37 6.12 8.79 11.85
CA ASN A 37 6.49 7.47 11.40
C ASN A 37 7.47 7.59 10.24
N ASN A 38 8.75 7.38 10.53
CA ASN A 38 9.82 7.32 9.53
C ASN A 38 9.41 6.35 8.40
N LEU A 39 9.19 6.91 7.20
CA LEU A 39 8.68 6.20 6.03
C LEU A 39 9.66 5.11 5.54
N ARG A 40 10.94 5.26 5.88
CA ARG A 40 12.01 4.32 5.54
C ARG A 40 12.06 3.09 6.45
N VAL A 41 11.28 3.05 7.54
CA VAL A 41 11.21 1.88 8.41
C VAL A 41 10.70 0.68 7.61
N LYS A 42 11.36 -0.47 7.78
CA LYS A 42 10.98 -1.70 7.08
C LYS A 42 9.68 -2.28 7.64
N ARG A 43 8.92 -2.91 6.74
CA ARG A 43 7.83 -3.83 7.03
C ARG A 43 8.20 -5.19 6.46
N TYR A 44 7.85 -6.24 7.19
CA TYR A 44 8.05 -7.62 6.80
C TYR A 44 6.69 -8.23 6.50
N ILE A 45 6.51 -8.71 5.28
CA ILE A 45 5.32 -9.37 4.79
C ILE A 45 5.60 -10.86 4.79
N ILE A 46 4.79 -11.62 5.50
CA ILE A 46 4.82 -13.07 5.48
C ILE A 46 3.85 -13.51 4.39
N ILE A 47 4.35 -14.30 3.46
CA ILE A 47 3.59 -14.89 2.37
C ILE A 47 3.61 -16.41 2.50
N GLU A 48 2.51 -17.03 2.14
CA GLU A 48 2.42 -18.46 1.86
C GLU A 48 2.50 -18.64 0.34
N ILE A 49 3.33 -19.59 -0.09
CA ILE A 49 3.62 -19.92 -1.48
C ILE A 49 2.84 -21.20 -1.75
N ILE A 50 1.80 -21.08 -2.56
CA ILE A 50 0.94 -22.20 -2.93
C ILE A 50 1.24 -22.54 -4.38
N GLY A 51 1.81 -23.72 -4.61
CA GLY A 51 2.17 -24.22 -5.93
C GLY A 51 3.17 -25.37 -5.81
N ASN A 52 3.27 -26.18 -6.87
CA ASN A 52 4.11 -27.37 -6.88
C ASN A 52 5.52 -27.01 -7.37
N ILE A 53 6.19 -26.10 -6.67
CA ILE A 53 7.56 -25.67 -6.99
C ILE A 53 8.54 -26.31 -6.03
N GLU A 54 9.36 -27.20 -6.55
CA GLU A 54 10.53 -27.70 -5.86
C GLU A 54 11.67 -26.67 -5.95
N ASN A 55 12.30 -26.36 -4.81
CA ASN A 55 13.48 -25.50 -4.71
C ASN A 55 13.33 -24.08 -5.30
N LEU A 56 12.33 -23.32 -4.82
CA LEU A 56 12.22 -21.90 -5.14
C LEU A 56 13.37 -21.08 -4.53
N GLY A 57 14.25 -20.56 -5.38
CA GLY A 57 15.34 -19.67 -4.94
C GLY A 57 14.84 -18.27 -4.54
N GLU A 58 15.45 -17.69 -3.49
CA GLU A 58 15.10 -16.36 -2.98
C GLU A 58 15.22 -15.26 -4.04
N LYS A 59 16.28 -15.31 -4.86
CA LYS A 59 16.53 -14.34 -5.93
C LYS A 59 15.45 -14.38 -7.02
N ILE A 60 15.03 -15.58 -7.41
CA ILE A 60 14.02 -15.78 -8.45
C ILE A 60 12.68 -15.24 -7.96
N LEU A 61 12.29 -15.56 -6.72
CA LEU A 61 11.07 -15.03 -6.12
C LEU A 61 11.12 -13.50 -6.01
N GLU A 62 12.26 -12.94 -5.59
CA GLU A 62 12.44 -11.50 -5.49
C GLU A 62 12.26 -10.81 -6.84
N GLU A 63 12.87 -11.34 -7.90
CA GLU A 63 12.76 -10.78 -9.25
C GLU A 63 11.30 -10.77 -9.74
N ASN A 64 10.59 -11.88 -9.55
CA ASN A 64 9.17 -11.99 -9.91
C ASN A 64 8.30 -10.97 -9.15
N ILE A 65 8.52 -10.81 -7.84
CA ILE A 65 7.79 -9.81 -7.03
C ILE A 65 8.14 -8.38 -7.49
N ARG A 66 9.41 -8.10 -7.78
CA ARG A 66 9.83 -6.78 -8.27
C ARG A 66 9.19 -6.46 -9.62
N ASN A 67 9.10 -7.44 -10.51
CA ASN A 67 8.42 -7.29 -11.79
C ASN A 67 6.92 -7.04 -11.59
N ALA A 68 6.26 -7.78 -10.70
CA ALA A 68 4.86 -7.56 -10.35
C ALA A 68 4.60 -6.16 -9.76
N VAL A 69 5.46 -5.68 -8.87
CA VAL A 69 5.36 -4.30 -8.32
C VAL A 69 5.56 -3.27 -9.42
N LYS A 70 6.51 -3.51 -10.34
CA LYS A 70 6.78 -2.62 -11.47
C LYS A 70 5.62 -2.60 -12.46
N GLU A 71 4.95 -3.73 -12.68
CA GLU A 71 3.76 -3.83 -13.52
C GLU A 71 2.60 -3.03 -12.93
N LEU A 72 2.34 -3.19 -11.62
CA LEU A 72 1.22 -2.53 -10.95
C LEU A 72 1.46 -1.03 -10.69
N GLY A 73 2.68 -0.64 -10.29
CA GLY A 73 3.00 0.72 -9.83
C GLY A 73 4.06 1.47 -10.66
N GLY A 74 4.66 0.84 -11.66
CA GLY A 74 5.76 1.42 -12.42
C GLY A 74 7.07 1.54 -11.61
N LYS A 75 8.08 2.14 -12.25
CA LYS A 75 9.44 2.25 -11.68
C LYS A 75 9.49 3.06 -10.38
N VAL A 76 8.73 4.14 -10.29
CA VAL A 76 8.73 5.04 -9.12
C VAL A 76 8.31 4.26 -7.87
N TRP A 77 7.22 3.51 -7.97
CA TRP A 77 6.72 2.73 -6.86
C TRP A 77 7.59 1.51 -6.53
N LEU A 78 8.23 0.89 -7.52
CA LEU A 78 9.23 -0.15 -7.28
C LEU A 78 10.37 0.36 -6.40
N GLU A 79 10.89 1.56 -6.69
CA GLU A 79 11.95 2.18 -5.89
C GLU A 79 11.47 2.58 -4.49
N ILE A 80 10.25 3.11 -4.37
CA ILE A 80 9.67 3.45 -3.06
C ILE A 80 9.47 2.20 -2.21
N ALA A 81 8.90 1.14 -2.77
CA ALA A 81 8.63 -0.10 -2.05
C ALA A 81 9.91 -0.89 -1.74
N ASN A 82 10.83 -0.94 -2.70
CA ASN A 82 12.07 -1.71 -2.68
C ASN A 82 11.89 -3.10 -2.05
N PRO A 83 11.01 -3.95 -2.62
CA PRO A 83 10.74 -5.27 -2.08
C PRO A 83 12.01 -6.13 -2.20
N ARG A 84 12.32 -6.87 -1.13
CA ARG A 84 13.39 -7.86 -1.09
C ARG A 84 12.95 -9.11 -0.37
N VAL A 85 13.23 -10.28 -0.93
CA VAL A 85 12.98 -11.56 -0.26
C VAL A 85 14.11 -11.77 0.73
N VAL A 86 13.77 -11.85 2.02
CA VAL A 86 14.74 -11.97 3.11
C VAL A 86 15.00 -13.44 3.44
N PHE A 87 13.98 -14.26 3.26
CA PHE A 87 14.00 -15.64 3.74
C PHE A 87 12.89 -16.47 3.12
N ILE A 88 13.17 -17.73 2.80
CA ILE A 88 12.19 -18.75 2.42
C ILE A 88 12.38 -19.99 3.32
N HIS A 89 11.27 -20.55 3.82
CA HIS A 89 11.28 -21.80 4.58
C HIS A 89 9.98 -22.59 4.41
N GLY A 90 10.11 -23.80 3.90
CA GLY A 90 8.97 -24.59 3.44
C GLY A 90 8.14 -23.79 2.44
N ASN A 91 6.84 -23.71 2.68
CA ASN A 91 5.90 -22.97 1.83
C ASN A 91 5.74 -21.49 2.27
N PHE A 92 6.63 -20.96 3.10
CA PHE A 92 6.56 -19.58 3.57
C PHE A 92 7.73 -18.73 3.08
N GLY A 93 7.43 -17.49 2.71
CA GLY A 93 8.42 -16.47 2.36
C GLY A 93 8.26 -15.22 3.23
N ILE A 94 9.37 -14.54 3.49
CA ILE A 94 9.38 -13.23 4.14
C ILE A 94 9.92 -12.19 3.15
N ILE A 95 9.07 -11.21 2.82
CA ILE A 95 9.44 -10.07 1.98
C ILE A 95 9.62 -8.85 2.87
N SER A 96 10.77 -8.20 2.80
CA SER A 96 10.94 -6.86 3.36
C SER A 96 10.56 -5.80 2.32
N SER A 97 9.92 -4.73 2.79
CA SER A 97 9.54 -3.56 2.00
C SER A 97 9.62 -2.32 2.88
N THR A 98 9.65 -1.13 2.29
CA THR A 98 9.45 0.10 3.07
C THR A 98 8.02 0.18 3.63
N ARG A 99 7.84 0.92 4.72
CA ARG A 99 6.53 1.20 5.30
C ARG A 99 5.62 1.98 4.36
N ALA A 100 6.18 2.75 3.44
CA ALA A 100 5.41 3.46 2.42
C ALA A 100 4.88 2.52 1.33
N GLY A 101 5.68 1.54 0.89
CA GLY A 101 5.35 0.69 -0.26
C GLY A 101 4.77 -0.69 0.05
N TYR A 102 4.77 -1.16 1.30
CA TYR A 102 4.36 -2.55 1.60
C TYR A 102 2.94 -2.90 1.14
N LYS A 103 2.01 -1.93 1.13
CA LYS A 103 0.64 -2.14 0.65
C LYS A 103 0.60 -2.39 -0.86
N LEU A 104 1.46 -1.72 -1.61
CA LEU A 104 1.59 -1.97 -3.03
C LEU A 104 2.19 -3.35 -3.29
N VAL A 105 3.20 -3.75 -2.51
CA VAL A 105 3.76 -5.11 -2.58
C VAL A 105 2.65 -6.14 -2.36
N LEU A 106 1.83 -5.98 -1.32
CA LEU A 106 0.67 -6.85 -1.08
C LEU A 106 -0.29 -6.93 -2.28
N ALA A 107 -0.63 -5.78 -2.86
CA ALA A 107 -1.53 -5.70 -4.01
C ALA A 107 -0.91 -6.30 -5.29
N SER A 108 0.42 -6.32 -5.40
CA SER A 108 1.12 -6.88 -6.55
C SER A 108 1.30 -8.40 -6.49
N LEU A 109 1.19 -9.03 -5.32
CA LEU A 109 1.42 -10.48 -5.18
C LEU A 109 0.59 -11.34 -6.16
N PRO A 110 -0.71 -11.05 -6.41
CA PRO A 110 -1.51 -11.82 -7.37
C PRO A 110 -1.06 -11.71 -8.84
N TYR A 111 -0.21 -10.73 -9.19
CA TYR A 111 0.33 -10.60 -10.53
C TYR A 111 1.43 -11.62 -10.82
N VAL A 112 2.00 -12.23 -9.78
CA VAL A 112 2.92 -13.37 -9.94
C VAL A 112 2.09 -14.62 -10.19
N LYS A 113 1.72 -14.86 -11.45
CA LYS A 113 0.88 -16.00 -11.87
C LYS A 113 1.65 -17.31 -11.99
N SER A 114 2.91 -17.23 -12.42
CA SER A 114 3.77 -18.38 -12.64
C SER A 114 5.22 -18.06 -12.34
N ILE A 115 5.95 -19.00 -11.77
CA ILE A 115 7.40 -18.92 -11.61
C ILE A 115 8.00 -20.17 -12.27
N ASN A 116 8.99 -19.97 -13.15
CA ASN A 116 9.63 -21.05 -13.92
C ASN A 116 8.62 -21.97 -14.66
N GLY A 117 7.53 -21.40 -15.17
CA GLY A 117 6.50 -22.16 -15.89
C GLY A 117 5.50 -22.92 -15.01
N VAL A 118 5.65 -22.88 -13.68
CA VAL A 118 4.71 -23.49 -12.73
C VAL A 118 3.77 -22.42 -12.19
N GLU A 119 2.46 -22.70 -12.20
CA GLU A 119 1.47 -21.81 -11.61
C GLU A 119 1.65 -21.70 -10.09
N VAL A 120 1.64 -20.46 -9.60
CA VAL A 120 1.79 -20.17 -8.18
C VAL A 120 0.82 -19.10 -7.72
N LEU A 121 0.43 -19.22 -6.46
CA LEU A 121 -0.30 -18.18 -5.74
C LEU A 121 0.52 -17.74 -4.53
N LEU A 122 0.88 -16.46 -4.51
CA LEU A 122 1.53 -15.82 -3.37
C LEU A 122 0.47 -15.19 -2.46
N ALA A 123 0.12 -15.88 -1.38
CA ALA A 123 -0.94 -15.45 -0.47
C ALA A 123 -0.35 -14.70 0.74
N PRO A 124 -0.68 -13.40 0.96
CA PRO A 124 -0.21 -12.69 2.14
C PRO A 124 -0.93 -13.20 3.41
N LYS A 125 -0.16 -13.64 4.40
CA LYS A 125 -0.69 -14.07 5.70
C LYS A 125 -0.73 -12.93 6.71
N ARG A 126 0.40 -12.23 6.87
CA ARG A 126 0.53 -11.21 7.92
C ARG A 126 1.64 -10.22 7.58
N THR A 127 1.57 -9.04 8.21
CA THR A 127 2.65 -8.05 8.17
C THR A 127 3.15 -7.74 9.57
N THR A 128 4.45 -7.49 9.69
CA THR A 128 5.09 -7.14 10.97
C THR A 128 6.10 -6.00 10.78
N GLY A 129 6.50 -5.35 11.87
CA GLY A 129 7.58 -4.36 11.86
C GLY A 129 8.97 -4.94 12.17
N SER A 130 9.08 -6.23 12.52
CA SER A 130 10.32 -6.84 13.00
C SER A 130 10.56 -8.20 12.36
N LEU A 131 11.77 -8.39 11.83
CA LEU A 131 12.19 -9.67 11.23
C LEU A 131 12.12 -10.81 12.24
N LYS A 132 12.52 -10.57 13.50
CA LYS A 132 12.45 -11.58 14.57
C LYS A 132 11.02 -12.06 14.79
N ARG A 133 10.04 -11.13 14.76
CA ARG A 133 8.63 -11.50 14.88
C ARG A 133 8.11 -12.22 13.64
N ALA A 134 8.61 -11.87 12.46
CA ALA A 134 8.24 -12.54 11.22
C ALA A 134 8.72 -14.00 11.20
N LYS A 135 9.98 -14.24 11.57
CA LYS A 135 10.55 -15.59 11.72
C LYS A 135 9.77 -16.43 12.74
N LYS A 136 9.47 -15.86 13.91
CA LYS A 136 8.70 -16.56 14.95
C LYS A 136 7.32 -17.03 14.47
N LEU A 137 6.68 -16.28 13.57
CA LEU A 137 5.37 -16.62 13.02
C LEU A 137 5.40 -17.75 12.00
N ILE A 138 6.56 -18.03 11.40
CA ILE A 138 6.76 -19.16 10.47
C ILE A 138 7.46 -20.35 11.16
N GLY A 139 7.63 -20.31 12.49
CA GLY A 139 8.20 -21.41 13.28
C GLY A 139 9.71 -21.39 13.47
N ILE A 140 10.36 -20.23 13.30
CA ILE A 140 11.82 -20.04 13.42
C ILE A 140 12.16 -18.96 14.45
#